data_AF-A0AAW5N1M4-F1
#
_entry.id   AF-A0AAW5N1M4-F1
#
_cell.length_a   1.000
_cell.length_b   1.000
_cell.length_c   1.000
_cell.angle_alpha   90.00
_cell.angle_beta   90.00
_cell.angle_gamma   90.00
#
_symmetry.space_group_name_H-M   'P 1'
#
loop_
_entity.id
_entity.type
_entity.pdbx_description
1 polymer ?
#
loop_
_entity_poly.entity_id
_entity_poly.type
_entity_poly.pdbx_seq_one_letter_code
_entity_poly.pdbx_strand_id
1 'polypeptide(L)'
;RHEALQELGPDLLSPGFDAEAAVARIESRHDLEIADALLDQRALAGIGNVYKSEVLFLTGINPFRRVADVPHEQIVAAVARAARLMRAN
;
A
#
# COMPACT_ATOMS: atom_id res chain seq x y z
N ARG A 1 17.87 10.07 -21.02
CA ARG A 1 16.82 10.89 -20.36
C ARG A 1 16.05 9.93 -19.46
N HIS A 2 16.19 10.04 -18.14
CA HIS A 2 15.77 9.01 -17.19
C HIS A 2 14.22 8.89 -17.14
N GLU A 3 13.66 7.88 -17.79
CA GLU A 3 12.25 7.45 -17.71
C GLU A 3 11.88 6.84 -16.33
N ALA A 4 12.78 6.92 -15.35
CA ALA A 4 12.66 6.29 -14.04
C ALA A 4 11.81 7.10 -13.03
N LEU A 5 11.40 8.33 -13.38
CA LEU A 5 10.34 9.05 -12.65
C LEU A 5 8.98 8.65 -13.23
N GLN A 6 8.67 7.35 -13.21
CA GLN A 6 7.26 6.95 -13.30
C GLN A 6 6.59 7.41 -12.00
N GLU A 7 5.50 8.16 -12.14
CA GLU A 7 4.86 8.91 -11.05
C GLU A 7 4.71 8.08 -9.78
N LEU A 8 5.25 8.59 -8.67
CA LEU A 8 5.03 7.99 -7.35
C LEU A 8 3.53 8.04 -7.01
N GLY A 9 3.07 7.01 -6.30
CA GLY A 9 1.75 7.00 -5.67
C GLY A 9 1.67 8.00 -4.51
N PRO A 10 0.56 8.04 -3.77
CA PRO A 10 0.41 8.89 -2.61
C PRO A 10 1.49 8.53 -1.57
N ASP A 11 2.20 9.55 -1.09
CA ASP A 11 3.24 9.41 -0.08
C ASP A 11 2.64 9.40 1.32
N LEU A 12 2.86 8.32 2.08
CA LEU A 12 2.36 8.11 3.43
C LEU A 12 2.80 9.20 4.43
N LEU A 13 3.95 9.82 4.20
CA LEU A 13 4.53 10.87 5.05
C LEU A 13 4.11 12.28 4.60
N SER A 14 3.50 12.42 3.43
CA SER A 14 3.03 13.72 2.95
C SER A 14 1.88 14.25 3.82
N PRO A 15 1.88 15.55 4.17
CA PRO A 15 0.74 16.21 4.83
C PRO A 15 -0.56 16.07 4.03
N GLY A 16 -0.46 15.96 2.70
CA GLY A 16 -1.59 15.79 1.78
C GLY A 16 -1.83 14.33 1.37
N PHE A 17 -1.42 13.35 2.19
CA PHE A 17 -1.64 11.94 1.90
C PHE A 17 -3.11 11.63 1.62
N ASP A 18 -3.39 11.16 0.40
CA ASP A 18 -4.70 10.75 -0.05
C ASP A 18 -4.83 9.21 0.07
N ALA A 19 -5.51 8.78 1.13
CA ALA A 19 -5.71 7.37 1.43
C ALA A 19 -6.65 6.69 0.40
N GLU A 20 -7.65 7.41 -0.11
CA GLU A 20 -8.60 6.86 -1.09
C GLU A 20 -7.89 6.61 -2.42
N ALA A 21 -7.06 7.56 -2.86
CA ALA A 21 -6.23 7.36 -4.05
C ALA A 21 -5.26 6.19 -3.89
N ALA A 22 -4.70 5.96 -2.71
CA ALA A 22 -3.83 4.82 -2.43
C ALA A 22 -4.61 3.50 -2.52
N VAL A 23 -5.78 3.42 -1.89
CA VAL A 23 -6.65 2.23 -1.94
C VAL A 23 -7.05 1.91 -3.38
N ALA A 24 -7.55 2.89 -4.12
CA ALA A 24 -7.96 2.70 -5.52
C ALA A 24 -6.78 2.24 -6.41
N ARG A 25 -5.58 2.79 -6.18
CA ARG A 25 -4.38 2.35 -6.88
C ARG A 25 -3.99 0.94 -6.51
N ILE A 26 -4.01 0.55 -5.23
CA ILE A 26 -3.76 -0.84 -4.82
C ILE A 26 -4.76 -1.78 -5.48
N GLU A 27 -6.06 -1.48 -5.42
CA GLU A 27 -7.13 -2.30 -6.01
C GLU A 27 -6.96 -2.50 -7.52
N SER A 28 -6.45 -1.49 -8.24
CA SER A 28 -6.15 -1.62 -9.67
C SER A 28 -5.06 -2.65 -9.98
N ARG A 29 -4.21 -3.02 -9.01
CA ARG A 29 -3.22 -4.12 -9.11
C ARG A 29 -3.84 -5.48 -8.77
N HIS A 30 -5.09 -5.69 -9.21
CA HIS A 30 -5.93 -6.83 -8.91
C HIS A 30 -5.24 -8.21 -9.08
N ASP A 31 -4.35 -8.35 -10.07
CA ASP A 31 -3.62 -9.60 -10.36
C ASP A 31 -2.41 -9.85 -9.43
N LEU A 32 -1.89 -8.82 -8.77
CA LEU A 32 -0.73 -8.95 -7.88
C LEU A 32 -1.14 -9.54 -6.53
N GLU A 33 -0.18 -10.16 -5.86
CA GLU A 33 -0.30 -10.44 -4.42
C GLU A 33 -0.34 -9.12 -3.64
N ILE A 34 -1.12 -9.06 -2.56
CA ILE A 34 -1.27 -7.85 -1.75
C ILE A 34 0.06 -7.38 -1.14
N ALA A 35 0.99 -8.31 -0.86
CA ALA A 35 2.34 -7.97 -0.44
C ALA A 35 3.11 -7.16 -1.50
N ASP A 36 3.00 -7.54 -2.77
CA ASP A 36 3.67 -6.86 -3.87
C ASP A 36 2.97 -5.54 -4.22
N ALA A 37 1.63 -5.53 -4.20
CA ALA A 37 0.86 -4.32 -4.44
C ALA A 37 1.12 -3.22 -3.40
N LEU A 38 1.35 -3.59 -2.13
CA LEU A 38 1.76 -2.63 -1.11
C LEU A 38 3.16 -2.07 -1.41
N LEU A 39 4.10 -2.89 -1.92
CA LEU A 39 5.47 -2.43 -2.24
C LEU A 39 5.56 -1.62 -3.54
N ASP A 40 4.53 -1.64 -4.39
CA ASP A 40 4.48 -0.83 -5.60
C ASP A 40 4.46 0.66 -5.24
N GLN A 41 5.60 1.32 -5.43
CA GLN A 41 5.77 2.75 -5.14
C GLN A 41 4.87 3.66 -5.99
N ARG A 42 4.25 3.14 -7.06
CA ARG A 42 3.23 3.87 -7.85
C ARG A 42 1.84 3.73 -7.26
N ALA A 43 1.60 2.71 -6.43
CA ALA A 43 0.36 2.52 -5.71
C ALA A 43 0.39 3.24 -4.36
N LEU A 44 1.46 3.05 -3.61
CA LEU A 44 1.66 3.61 -2.28
C LEU A 44 3.15 3.88 -2.05
N ALA A 45 3.53 5.15 -1.96
CA ALA A 45 4.94 5.52 -1.79
C ALA A 45 5.33 5.52 -0.31
N GLY A 46 6.57 5.11 -0.04
CA GLY A 46 7.18 5.15 1.29
C GLY A 46 7.10 3.83 2.07
N ILE A 47 6.24 2.90 1.67
CA ILE A 47 6.18 1.57 2.29
C ILE A 47 7.39 0.74 1.84
N GLY A 48 8.03 0.04 2.79
CA GLY A 48 9.11 -0.91 2.55
C GLY A 48 8.81 -2.27 3.16
N ASN A 49 9.72 -3.23 2.97
CA ASN A 49 9.51 -4.63 3.37
C ASN A 49 9.13 -4.83 4.84
N VAL A 50 9.75 -4.09 5.75
CA VAL A 50 9.46 -4.17 7.19
C VAL A 50 8.02 -3.76 7.48
N TYR A 51 7.62 -2.56 7.06
CA TYR A 51 6.27 -2.05 7.28
C TYR A 51 5.21 -2.87 6.55
N LYS A 52 5.50 -3.37 5.34
CA LYS A 52 4.56 -4.25 4.61
C LYS A 52 4.24 -5.49 5.44
N SER A 53 5.27 -6.18 5.92
CA SER A 53 5.09 -7.38 6.73
C SER A 53 4.35 -7.08 8.03
N GLU A 54 4.67 -5.98 8.71
CA GLU A 54 4.00 -5.57 9.93
C GLU A 54 2.53 -5.21 9.70
N VAL A 55 2.22 -4.43 8.65
CA VAL A 55 0.85 -4.06 8.28
C VAL A 55 0.02 -5.31 8.01
N LEU A 56 0.50 -6.21 7.14
CA LEU A 56 -0.23 -7.43 6.78
C LEU A 56 -0.45 -8.35 7.96
N PHE A 57 0.55 -8.48 8.85
CA PHE A 57 0.42 -9.23 10.09
C PHE A 57 -0.67 -8.63 10.99
N LEU A 58 -0.66 -7.31 11.20
CA LEU A 58 -1.59 -6.63 12.09
C LEU A 58 -3.01 -6.55 11.53
N THR A 59 -3.19 -6.60 10.21
CA THR A 59 -4.50 -6.66 9.56
C THR A 59 -4.99 -8.08 9.28
N GLY A 60 -4.19 -9.11 9.58
CA GLY A 60 -4.56 -10.52 9.36
C GLY A 60 -4.72 -10.89 7.88
N ILE A 61 -4.06 -10.16 6.97
CA ILE A 61 -4.14 -10.41 5.53
C ILE A 61 -3.01 -11.37 5.13
N ASN A 62 -3.36 -12.46 4.44
CA ASN A 62 -2.34 -13.36 3.86
C ASN A 62 -1.56 -12.61 2.77
N PRO A 63 -0.22 -12.49 2.87
CA PRO A 63 0.60 -11.75 1.91
C PRO A 63 0.48 -12.26 0.47
N PHE A 64 0.23 -13.56 0.29
CA PHE A 64 0.13 -14.22 -1.01
C PHE A 64 -1.29 -14.18 -1.60
N ARG A 65 -2.25 -13.55 -0.90
CA ARG A 65 -3.60 -13.37 -1.43
C ARG A 65 -3.54 -12.31 -2.53
N ARG A 66 -4.13 -12.61 -3.69
CA ARG A 66 -4.26 -11.62 -4.76
C ARG A 66 -5.12 -10.46 -4.31
N VAL A 67 -4.80 -9.25 -4.76
CA VAL A 67 -5.56 -8.04 -4.44
C VAL A 67 -7.05 -8.21 -4.78
N ALA A 68 -7.38 -8.83 -5.91
CA ALA A 68 -8.75 -9.11 -6.32
C ALA A 68 -9.57 -9.92 -5.29
N ASP A 69 -8.88 -10.70 -4.46
CA ASP A 69 -9.47 -11.60 -3.46
C ASP A 69 -9.44 -10.99 -2.03
N VAL A 70 -8.89 -9.79 -1.86
CA VAL A 70 -8.88 -9.05 -0.58
C VAL A 70 -10.11 -8.14 -0.51
N PRO A 71 -10.94 -8.24 0.55
CA PRO A 71 -12.07 -7.33 0.73
C PRO A 71 -11.62 -5.87 0.83
N HIS A 72 -12.38 -4.97 0.20
CA HIS A 72 -12.11 -3.52 0.15
C HIS A 72 -11.79 -2.95 1.55
N GLU A 73 -12.60 -3.30 2.55
CA GLU A 73 -12.43 -2.83 3.92
C GLU A 73 -11.09 -3.25 4.56
N GLN A 74 -10.53 -4.39 4.13
CA GLN A 74 -9.21 -4.83 4.59
C GLN A 74 -8.08 -4.06 3.90
N ILE A 75 -8.24 -3.69 2.63
CA ILE A 75 -7.28 -2.82 1.92
C ILE A 75 -7.27 -1.43 2.56
N VAL A 76 -8.45 -0.86 2.83
CA VAL A 76 -8.59 0.42 3.57
C VAL A 76 -7.90 0.34 4.94
N ALA A 77 -8.15 -0.73 5.69
CA ALA A 77 -7.53 -0.93 7.00
C ALA A 77 -6.00 -1.04 6.92
N ALA A 78 -5.47 -1.74 5.92
CA ALA A 78 -4.03 -1.87 5.68
C ALA A 78 -3.38 -0.52 5.36
N VAL A 79 -3.96 0.27 4.46
CA VAL A 79 -3.47 1.62 4.12
C VAL A 79 -3.49 2.54 5.35
N ALA A 80 -4.58 2.54 6.11
CA ALA A 80 -4.69 3.33 7.34
C ALA A 80 -3.69 2.87 8.42
N ARG A 81 -3.38 1.57 8.49
CA ARG A 81 -2.39 1.04 9.42
C ARG A 81 -0.98 1.43 9.02
N ALA A 82 -0.65 1.36 7.73
CA ALA A 82 0.64 1.78 7.17
C ALA A 82 0.93 3.26 7.49
N ALA A 83 -0.03 4.14 7.24
CA ALA A 83 0.10 5.57 7.51
C ALA A 83 0.35 5.86 9.00
N ARG A 84 -0.34 5.16 9.90
CA ARG A 84 -0.11 5.28 11.34
C ARG A 84 1.28 4.80 11.76
N LEU A 85 1.74 3.65 11.26
CA LEU A 85 3.06 3.11 11.60
C LEU A 85 4.19 4.04 11.16
N MET A 86 4.09 4.55 9.94
CA MET A 86 5.14 5.41 9.38
C MET A 86 5.21 6.79 10.05
N ARG A 87 4.09 7.34 10.53
CA ARG A 87 4.06 8.64 11.22
C ARG A 87 4.44 8.56 12.70
N ALA A 88 4.44 7.36 13.27
CA ALA A 88 4.74 7.15 14.69
C ALA A 88 6.24 6.87 14.95
N ASN A 89 7.04 6.67 13.91
CA ASN A 89 8.48 6.48 13.95
C ASN A 89 9.19 7.70 13.34
#